data_AF-A0A6L7WY86-F1
#
_entry.id   AF-A0A6L7WY86-F1
#
_cell.length_a   1.000
_cell.length_b   1.000
_cell.length_c   1.000
_cell.angle_alpha   90.00
_cell.angle_beta   90.00
_cell.angle_gamma   90.00
#
_symmetry.space_group_name_H-M   'P 1'
#
loop_
_entity.id
_entity.type
_entity.pdbx_description
1 polymer ?
#
loop_
_entity_poly.entity_id
_entity_poly.type
_entity_poly.pdbx_seq_one_letter_code
_entity_poly.pdbx_strand_id
1 'polypeptide(L)'
;FERFIGILIEHYAGNLPLWLAPRQVVVATITSDADGYAQEVHAALSAAGLRAELDLRNEKIGYKVREHSLAKVPVLLVVGRREAEGRQVAVRRLGESAQPVLALDECVAALSAEAGAPDTTGTTD
;
A
#
# COMPACT_ATOMS: atom_id res chain seq x y z
N PHE A 1 11.96 22.20 -11.68
CA PHE A 1 11.49 21.05 -10.90
C PHE A 1 10.09 21.28 -10.34
N GLU A 2 9.83 22.41 -9.68
CA GLU A 2 8.52 22.76 -9.07
C GLU A 2 7.34 22.74 -10.05
N ARG A 3 7.50 23.31 -11.25
CA ARG A 3 6.41 23.34 -12.26
C ARG A 3 6.02 21.96 -12.77
N PHE A 4 6.97 21.02 -12.83
CA PHE A 4 6.71 19.66 -13.30
C PHE A 4 5.94 18.85 -12.24
N ILE A 5 6.31 18.98 -10.96
CA ILE A 5 5.56 18.37 -9.85
C ILE A 5 4.14 18.95 -9.77
N GLY A 6 3.99 20.27 -9.96
CA GLY A 6 2.66 20.90 -10.02
C GLY A 6 1.76 20.28 -11.10
N ILE A 7 2.28 20.13 -12.32
CA ILE A 7 1.56 19.48 -13.43
C ILE A 7 1.18 18.03 -13.09
N LEU A 8 2.06 17.26 -12.45
CA LEU A 8 1.77 15.88 -12.05
C LEU A 8 0.67 15.80 -10.98
N ILE A 9 0.72 16.69 -9.98
CA ILE A 9 -0.32 16.75 -8.93
C ILE A 9 -1.68 17.10 -9.54
N GLU A 10 -1.72 18.07 -10.45
CA GLU A 10 -2.94 18.47 -11.16
C GLU A 10 -3.48 17.34 -12.05
N HIS A 11 -2.61 16.70 -12.82
CA HIS A 11 -2.99 15.61 -13.74
C HIS A 11 -3.60 14.41 -13.01
N TYR A 12 -3.01 14.01 -11.88
CA TYR A 12 -3.48 12.87 -11.08
C TYR A 12 -4.50 13.24 -10.00
N ALA A 13 -4.87 14.52 -9.87
CA ALA A 13 -5.66 15.04 -8.75
C ALA A 13 -5.13 14.58 -7.37
N GLY A 14 -3.80 14.49 -7.25
CA GLY A 14 -3.08 13.97 -6.08
C GLY A 14 -3.09 12.44 -5.88
N ASN A 15 -3.80 11.65 -6.70
CA ASN A 15 -3.74 10.18 -6.69
C ASN A 15 -2.57 9.69 -7.55
N LEU A 16 -1.34 9.92 -7.05
CA LEU A 16 -0.14 9.58 -7.79
C LEU A 16 -0.04 8.05 -8.01
N PRO A 17 0.50 7.60 -9.15
CA PRO A 17 0.86 6.20 -9.35
C PRO A 17 1.78 5.69 -8.24
N LEU A 18 1.73 4.40 -7.95
CA LEU A 18 2.48 3.78 -6.86
C LEU A 18 3.98 4.12 -6.92
N TRP A 19 4.62 4.04 -8.09
CA TRP A 19 6.05 4.35 -8.26
C TRP A 19 6.42 5.79 -7.84
N LEU A 20 5.50 6.74 -8.01
CA LEU A 20 5.72 8.17 -7.75
C LEU A 20 5.23 8.62 -6.37
N ALA A 21 4.34 7.86 -5.72
CA ALA A 21 3.75 8.24 -4.46
C ALA A 21 4.80 8.30 -3.32
N PRO A 22 4.84 9.38 -2.51
CA PRO A 22 5.79 9.48 -1.40
C PRO A 22 5.52 8.42 -0.32
N ARG A 23 4.23 8.19 -0.02
CA ARG A 23 3.74 7.11 0.84
C ARG A 23 3.04 6.09 -0.06
N GLN A 24 3.73 5.02 -0.41
CA GLN A 24 3.22 4.04 -1.39
C GLN A 24 2.20 3.10 -0.75
N VAL A 25 2.57 2.57 0.43
CA VAL A 25 1.78 1.56 1.14
C VAL A 25 1.67 1.95 2.61
N VAL A 26 0.49 1.80 3.20
CA VAL A 26 0.33 1.76 4.66
C VAL A 26 -0.18 0.39 5.07
N VAL A 27 0.40 -0.19 6.12
CA VAL A 27 -0.08 -1.43 6.75
C VAL A 27 -0.79 -1.06 8.04
N ALA A 28 -2.08 -1.31 8.12
CA ALA A 28 -2.93 -0.94 9.25
C ALA A 28 -3.51 -2.17 9.94
N THR A 29 -3.42 -2.20 11.27
CA THR A 29 -4.03 -3.26 12.07
C THR A 29 -5.48 -2.96 12.42
N ILE A 30 -6.31 -4.01 12.49
CA ILE A 30 -7.68 -3.93 13.03
C ILE A 30 -7.66 -3.91 14.57
N THR A 31 -6.79 -4.71 15.17
CA THR A 31 -6.55 -4.79 16.62
C THR A 31 -5.05 -4.97 16.87
N SER A 32 -4.60 -4.67 18.09
CA SER A 32 -3.19 -4.81 18.49
C SER A 32 -2.65 -6.25 18.40
N ASP A 33 -3.54 -7.26 18.41
CA ASP A 33 -3.16 -8.67 18.25
C ASP A 33 -2.46 -8.94 16.91
N ALA A 34 -2.70 -8.10 15.89
CA ALA A 34 -2.08 -8.24 14.58
C ALA A 34 -0.80 -7.39 14.43
N ASP A 35 -0.36 -6.65 15.44
CA ASP A 35 0.77 -5.72 15.34
C ASP A 35 2.09 -6.44 14.97
N GLY A 36 2.33 -7.62 15.53
CA GLY A 36 3.51 -8.42 15.18
C GLY A 36 3.51 -8.82 13.70
N TYR A 37 2.37 -9.27 13.18
CA TYR A 37 2.24 -9.62 11.78
C TYR A 37 2.30 -8.38 10.86
N ALA A 38 1.75 -7.25 11.28
CA ALA A 38 1.89 -6.00 10.53
C ALA A 38 3.36 -5.59 10.37
N GLN A 39 4.18 -5.79 11.40
CA GLN A 39 5.63 -5.55 11.33
C GLN A 39 6.31 -6.52 10.34
N GLU A 40 5.92 -7.80 10.30
CA GLU A 40 6.40 -8.76 9.28
C GLU A 40 6.05 -8.31 7.86
N VAL A 41 4.79 -7.91 7.62
CA VAL A 41 4.33 -7.40 6.32
C VAL A 41 5.14 -6.17 5.92
N HIS A 42 5.32 -5.21 6.83
CA HIS A 42 6.12 -4.01 6.59
C HIS A 42 7.58 -4.34 6.27
N ALA A 43 8.19 -5.29 6.97
CA ALA A 43 9.55 -5.74 6.68
C ALA A 43 9.66 -6.38 5.30
N ALA A 44 8.70 -7.21 4.90
CA ALA A 44 8.67 -7.84 3.58
C ALA A 44 8.55 -6.80 2.45
N LEU A 45 7.66 -5.81 2.61
CA LEU A 45 7.52 -4.70 1.65
C LEU A 45 8.81 -3.87 1.55
N SER A 46 9.40 -3.54 2.70
CA SER A 46 10.65 -2.75 2.75
C SER A 46 11.81 -3.49 2.08
N ALA A 47 11.94 -4.80 2.32
CA ALA A 47 12.95 -5.64 1.68
C ALA A 47 12.77 -5.71 0.15
N ALA A 48 11.54 -5.54 -0.33
CA ALA A 48 11.21 -5.50 -1.75
C ALA A 48 11.26 -4.09 -2.37
N GLY A 49 11.81 -3.10 -1.63
CA GLY A 49 12.05 -1.74 -2.12
C GLY A 49 10.85 -0.79 -2.04
N LEU A 50 9.74 -1.21 -1.41
CA LEU A 50 8.54 -0.39 -1.26
C LEU A 50 8.64 0.54 -0.05
N ARG A 51 8.19 1.79 -0.22
CA ARG A 51 8.02 2.78 0.85
C ARG A 51 6.71 2.49 1.59
N ALA A 52 6.81 1.60 2.58
CA ALA A 52 5.71 1.24 3.45
C ALA A 52 5.78 1.98 4.80
N GLU A 53 4.63 2.17 5.43
CA GLU A 53 4.51 2.67 6.81
C GLU A 53 3.53 1.81 7.62
N LEU A 54 3.64 1.87 8.95
CA LEU A 54 2.74 1.17 9.88
C LEU A 54 1.72 2.14 10.51
N ASP A 55 0.47 1.68 10.63
CA ASP A 55 -0.56 2.31 11.45
C ASP A 55 -1.12 1.32 12.47
N LEU A 56 -0.43 1.24 13.61
CA LEU A 56 -0.75 0.36 14.74
C LEU A 56 -1.63 1.05 15.81
N ARG A 57 -2.12 2.27 15.55
CA ARG A 57 -2.94 3.00 16.53
C ARG A 57 -4.21 2.19 16.87
N ASN A 58 -4.66 2.22 18.12
CA ASN A 58 -5.91 1.56 18.52
C ASN A 58 -7.13 2.41 18.11
N GLU A 59 -7.35 2.51 16.80
CA GLU A 59 -8.43 3.27 16.19
C GLU A 59 -9.31 2.37 15.33
N LYS A 60 -10.58 2.74 15.16
CA LYS A 60 -11.49 1.99 14.28
C LYS A 60 -10.90 1.90 12.87
N ILE A 61 -10.91 0.71 12.27
CA ILE A 61 -10.34 0.51 10.93
C ILE A 61 -10.96 1.46 9.87
N GLY A 62 -12.25 1.75 9.96
CA GLY A 62 -12.92 2.71 9.07
C GLY A 62 -12.36 4.13 9.17
N TYR A 63 -11.88 4.54 10.36
CA TYR A 63 -11.21 5.83 10.55
C TYR A 63 -9.85 5.84 9.86
N LYS A 64 -9.00 4.82 10.12
CA LYS A 64 -7.70 4.67 9.45
C LYS A 64 -7.85 4.65 7.93
N VAL A 65 -8.82 3.88 7.42
CA VAL A 65 -9.17 3.82 6.00
C VAL A 65 -9.47 5.21 5.44
N ARG A 66 -10.33 5.98 6.10
CA ARG A 66 -10.70 7.32 5.65
C ARG A 66 -9.50 8.27 5.69
N GLU A 67 -8.72 8.24 6.75
CA GLU A 67 -7.54 9.11 6.94
C GLU A 67 -6.50 8.87 5.83
N HIS A 68 -6.10 7.61 5.58
CA HIS A 68 -5.13 7.29 4.53
C HIS A 68 -5.67 7.52 3.12
N SER A 69 -6.98 7.38 2.91
CA SER A 69 -7.62 7.75 1.64
C SER A 69 -7.58 9.26 1.39
N LEU A 70 -7.80 10.08 2.43
CA LEU A 70 -7.68 11.54 2.35
C LEU A 70 -6.22 11.98 2.14
N ALA A 71 -5.28 11.26 2.75
CA ALA A 71 -3.85 11.45 2.55
C ALA A 71 -3.34 10.94 1.19
N LYS A 72 -4.24 10.41 0.34
CA LYS A 72 -3.95 9.91 -1.01
C LYS A 72 -2.88 8.80 -1.04
N VAL A 73 -2.87 7.93 -0.02
CA VAL A 73 -2.02 6.73 -0.02
C VAL A 73 -2.60 5.74 -1.05
N PRO A 74 -1.83 5.32 -2.08
CA PRO A 74 -2.35 4.45 -3.14
C PRO A 74 -2.85 3.10 -2.63
N VAL A 75 -2.13 2.49 -1.68
CA VAL A 75 -2.43 1.15 -1.16
C VAL A 75 -2.48 1.14 0.36
N LEU A 76 -3.58 0.65 0.92
CA LEU A 76 -3.73 0.33 2.32
C LEU A 76 -3.88 -1.18 2.48
N LEU A 77 -2.91 -1.81 3.14
CA LEU A 77 -2.98 -3.21 3.54
C LEU A 77 -3.58 -3.30 4.93
N VAL A 78 -4.73 -3.96 5.05
CA VAL A 78 -5.39 -4.18 6.34
C VAL A 78 -5.09 -5.59 6.82
N VAL A 79 -4.66 -5.70 8.07
CA VAL A 79 -4.38 -6.99 8.71
C VAL A 79 -5.11 -7.11 10.04
N GLY A 80 -5.86 -8.18 10.21
CA GLY A 80 -6.40 -8.63 11.49
C GLY A 80 -5.85 -10.01 11.85
N ARG A 81 -6.47 -10.61 12.87
CA ARG A 81 -6.14 -11.96 13.33
C ARG A 81 -6.24 -13.00 12.21
N ARG A 82 -7.31 -12.94 11.41
CA ARG A 82 -7.54 -13.88 10.30
C ARG A 82 -6.44 -13.80 9.25
N GLU A 83 -6.04 -12.59 8.88
CA GLU A 83 -4.98 -12.36 7.90
C GLU A 83 -3.62 -12.83 8.45
N ALA A 84 -3.35 -12.60 9.74
CA ALA A 84 -2.14 -13.09 10.40
C ALA A 84 -2.05 -14.62 10.42
N GLU A 85 -3.14 -15.31 10.78
CA GLU A 85 -3.21 -16.79 10.78
C GLU A 85 -2.98 -17.38 9.39
N GLY A 86 -3.50 -16.72 8.36
CA GLY A 86 -3.36 -17.15 6.97
C GLY A 86 -2.09 -16.69 6.25
N ARG A 87 -1.25 -15.84 6.88
CA ARG A 87 -0.17 -15.10 6.19
C ARG A 87 -0.67 -14.37 4.93
N GLN A 88 -1.79 -13.67 5.08
CA GLN A 88 -2.47 -12.92 4.02
C GLN A 88 -2.55 -11.43 4.34
N VAL A 89 -3.01 -10.61 3.39
CA VAL A 89 -3.33 -9.19 3.59
C VAL A 89 -4.61 -8.84 2.84
N ALA A 90 -5.47 -8.01 3.44
CA ALA A 90 -6.60 -7.43 2.72
C ALA A 90 -6.14 -6.14 2.02
N VAL A 91 -6.13 -6.15 0.69
CA VAL A 91 -5.60 -5.04 -0.12
C VAL A 91 -6.72 -4.06 -0.41
N ARG A 92 -6.52 -2.78 -0.08
CA ARG A 92 -7.46 -1.70 -0.42
C ARG A 92 -6.74 -0.66 -1.25
N ARG A 93 -7.16 -0.48 -2.50
CA ARG A 93 -6.63 0.54 -3.41
C ARG A 93 -7.46 1.82 -3.37
N LEU A 94 -6.79 2.97 -3.45
CA LEU A 94 -7.45 4.26 -3.47
C LEU A 94 -8.31 4.41 -4.73
N GLY A 95 -9.61 4.63 -4.53
CA GLY A 95 -10.57 4.81 -5.63
C GLY A 95 -11.18 3.50 -6.14
N GLU A 96 -10.78 2.36 -5.60
CA GLU A 96 -11.34 1.05 -5.97
C GLU A 96 -12.28 0.51 -4.89
N SER A 97 -13.35 -0.17 -5.32
CA SER A 97 -14.29 -0.84 -4.42
C SER A 97 -13.85 -2.24 -4.03
N ALA A 98 -13.10 -2.91 -4.92
CA ALA A 98 -12.58 -4.25 -4.70
C ALA A 98 -11.56 -4.27 -3.56
N GLN A 99 -11.65 -5.30 -2.71
CA GLN A 99 -10.77 -5.48 -1.57
C GLN A 99 -10.34 -6.95 -1.50
N PRO A 100 -9.50 -7.41 -2.45
CA PRO A 100 -9.07 -8.79 -2.47
C PRO A 100 -8.19 -9.10 -1.26
N VAL A 101 -8.26 -10.33 -0.80
CA VAL A 101 -7.32 -10.88 0.19
C VAL A 101 -6.29 -11.70 -0.59
N LEU A 102 -5.01 -11.36 -0.43
CA LEU A 102 -3.90 -12.01 -1.13
C LEU A 102 -2.95 -12.65 -0.11
N ALA A 103 -2.23 -13.68 -0.52
CA ALA A 103 -1.07 -14.13 0.24
C ALA A 103 -0.02 -13.01 0.30
N LEU A 104 0.72 -12.92 1.41
CA LEU A 104 1.72 -11.86 1.60
C LEU A 104 2.71 -11.81 0.43
N ASP A 105 3.26 -12.96 0.04
CA ASP A 105 4.30 -13.03 -1.00
C ASP A 105 3.76 -12.61 -2.38
N GLU A 106 2.52 -12.98 -2.71
CA GLU A 106 1.83 -12.55 -3.93
C GLU A 106 1.59 -11.04 -3.94
N CYS A 107 1.17 -10.48 -2.80
CA CYS A 107 0.95 -9.05 -2.65
C CYS A 107 2.25 -8.27 -2.81
N VAL A 108 3.34 -8.72 -2.17
CA VAL A 108 4.66 -8.07 -2.30
C VAL A 108 5.14 -8.11 -3.75
N ALA A 109 5.08 -9.27 -4.41
CA ALA A 109 5.50 -9.40 -5.79
C ALA A 109 4.73 -8.47 -6.73
N ALA A 110 3.40 -8.41 -6.58
CA ALA A 110 2.54 -7.55 -7.40
C ALA A 110 2.84 -6.06 -7.18
N LEU A 111 2.99 -5.61 -5.93
CA LEU A 111 3.25 -4.21 -5.61
C LEU A 111 4.66 -3.78 -6.04
N SER A 112 5.67 -4.64 -5.87
CA SER A 112 7.04 -4.35 -6.31
C SER A 112 7.15 -4.23 -7.82
N ALA A 113 6.42 -5.07 -8.58
CA ALA A 113 6.35 -4.95 -10.03
C ALA A 113 5.73 -3.62 -10.47
N GLU A 114 4.63 -3.20 -9.83
CA GLU A 114 3.96 -1.91 -10.11
C GLU A 114 4.78 -0.69 -9.68
N ALA A 115 5.59 -0.82 -8.62
CA ALA A 115 6.47 0.25 -8.15
C ALA A 115 7.70 0.44 -9.06
N GLY A 116 7.97 -0.49 -9.99
CA GLY A 116 8.92 -0.30 -11.07
C GLY A 116 8.50 0.84 -12.01
N ALA A 117 9.46 1.61 -12.51
CA ALA A 117 9.17 2.68 -13.47
C ALA A 117 8.52 2.09 -14.74
N PRO A 118 7.55 2.80 -15.36
CA PRO A 118 6.77 2.29 -16.49
C PRO A 118 7.59 1.86 -17.71
N ASP A 119 8.85 2.30 -17.81
CA ASP A 119 9.77 1.97 -18.91
C ASP A 119 10.51 0.62 -18.73
N THR A 120 10.20 -0.15 -17.69
CA THR A 120 10.85 -1.46 -17.44
C THR A 120 10.13 -2.66 -18.07
N THR A 121 8.99 -2.46 -18.74
CA THR A 121 8.42 -3.46 -19.65
C THR A 121 9.13 -3.39 -21.00
N GLY A 122 10.42 -3.75 -21.00
CA GLY A 122 11.18 -3.98 -22.22
C GLY A 122 10.52 -5.10 -23.01
N THR A 123 9.82 -4.74 -24.08
CA THR A 123 9.55 -5.60 -25.23
C THR A 123 10.84 -6.33 -25.57
N THR A 124 10.89 -7.62 -25.21
CA THR A 124 11.86 -8.54 -25.80
C THR A 124 11.12 -9.17 -26.97
N ASP A 125 11.31 -8.61 -28.15
CA ASP A 125 11.14 -9.26 -29.44
C ASP A 125 12.49 -9.22 -30.18
#